data_AF-A0A919ZR10-F1
#
_entry.id   AF-A0A919ZR10-F1
#
_cell.length_a   1.000
_cell.length_b   1.000
_cell.length_c   1.000
_cell.angle_alpha   90.00
_cell.angle_beta   90.00
_cell.angle_gamma   90.00
#
_symmetry.space_group_name_H-M   'P 1'
#
loop_
_entity.id
_entity.type
_entity.pdbx_description
1 polymer ?
#
loop_
_entity_poly.entity_id
_entity_poly.type
_entity_poly.pdbx_seq_one_letter_code
_entity_poly.pdbx_strand_id
1 'polypeptide(L)' 'MSLNELQIRELTEYIEELLDLYSEDEYEVYLENIVYHYCNRKFDIEREESTKFLYKIIEQLK' A
#
# COMPACT_ATOMS: atom_id res chain seq x y z
N MET A 1 -1.45 -7.55 -12.32
CA MET A 1 -0.28 -7.07 -13.12
C MET A 1 0.90 -6.91 -12.18
N SER A 2 2.15 -7.11 -12.62
CA SER A 2 3.31 -6.85 -11.75
C SER A 2 3.73 -5.38 -11.83
N LEU A 3 3.84 -4.71 -10.68
CA LEU A 3 4.43 -3.37 -10.58
C LEU A 3 5.91 -3.42 -10.98
N ASN A 4 6.38 -2.37 -11.67
CA ASN A 4 7.81 -2.17 -11.93
C ASN A 4 8.51 -1.57 -10.70
N GLU A 5 9.85 -1.57 -10.69
CA GLU A 5 10.65 -1.11 -9.54
C GLU A 5 10.34 0.33 -9.12
N LEU A 6 10.07 1.23 -10.07
CA LEU A 6 9.72 2.62 -9.78
C LEU A 6 8.36 2.72 -9.09
N GLN A 7 7.36 1.96 -9.58
CA GLN A 7 6.03 1.92 -8.98
C GLN A 7 6.02 1.25 -7.61
N ILE A 8 6.86 0.21 -7.41
CA ILE A 8 7.03 -0.42 -6.10
C ILE A 8 7.61 0.61 -5.13
N ARG A 9 8.68 1.30 -5.52
CA ARG A 9 9.31 2.33 -4.68
C ARG A 9 8.32 3.44 -4.30
N GLU A 10 7.57 3.94 -5.28
CA GLU A 10 6.56 4.97 -5.05
C GLU A 10 5.43 4.49 -4.11
N LEU A 11 4.99 3.24 -4.27
CA LEU A 11 4.00 2.64 -3.38
C LEU A 11 4.55 2.45 -1.96
N THR A 12 5.83 2.07 -1.84
CA THR A 12 6.53 1.96 -0.55
C THR A 12 6.60 3.31 0.15
N GLU A 13 7.07 4.36 -0.53
CA GLU A 13 7.15 5.72 0.02
C GLU A 13 5.76 6.21 0.48
N TYR A 14 4.71 5.93 -0.30
CA TYR A 14 3.34 6.26 0.08
C TYR A 14 2.85 5.50 1.32
N ILE A 15 3.14 4.20 1.43
CA ILE A 15 2.75 3.38 2.58
C ILE A 15 3.53 3.81 3.82
N GLU A 16 4.82 4.12 3.70
CA GLU A 16 5.63 4.66 4.80
C GLU A 16 5.05 5.96 5.34
N GLU A 17 4.73 6.93 4.46
CA GLU A 17 4.09 8.18 4.87
C GLU A 17 2.74 7.93 5.56
N LEU A 18 1.95 6.98 5.05
CA LEU A 18 0.71 6.60 5.70
C LEU A 18 0.99 6.04 7.09
N LEU A 19 1.98 5.13 7.25
CA LEU A 19 2.40 4.49 8.50
C LEU A 19 2.96 5.46 9.56
N ASP A 20 3.36 6.66 9.14
CA ASP A 20 3.73 7.75 10.05
C ASP A 20 2.53 8.61 10.50
N LEU A 21 1.42 8.63 9.73
CA LEU A 21 0.31 9.57 9.91
C LEU A 21 -0.84 9.05 10.77
N TYR A 22 -1.10 7.74 10.78
CA TYR A 22 -2.15 7.10 11.59
C TYR A 22 -1.55 6.23 12.72
N SER A 23 -2.41 5.73 13.59
CA SER A 23 -2.03 4.75 14.62
C SER A 23 -2.29 3.31 14.15
N GLU A 24 -1.61 2.31 14.75
CA GLU A 24 -1.83 0.86 14.48
C GLU A 24 -3.31 0.48 14.41
N ASP A 25 -4.12 1.03 15.32
CA ASP A 25 -5.55 0.77 15.41
C ASP A 25 -6.37 1.41 14.27
N GLU A 26 -5.90 2.52 13.69
CA GLU A 26 -6.55 3.20 12.56
C GLU A 26 -6.14 2.58 11.21
N TYR A 27 -4.97 1.95 11.15
CA TYR A 27 -4.44 1.32 9.94
C TYR A 27 -5.24 0.12 9.47
N GLU A 28 -5.54 -0.84 10.35
CA GLU A 28 -6.14 -2.11 9.91
C GLU A 28 -7.46 -1.92 9.15
N VAL A 29 -8.22 -0.88 9.46
CA VAL A 29 -9.54 -0.63 8.85
C VAL A 29 -9.46 0.28 7.62
N TYR A 30 -8.59 1.30 7.64
CA TYR A 30 -8.55 2.32 6.60
C TYR A 30 -7.40 2.14 5.60
N LEU A 31 -6.28 1.56 6.02
CA LEU A 31 -5.07 1.47 5.19
C LEU A 31 -5.27 0.60 3.95
N GLU A 32 -5.90 -0.56 4.09
CA GLU A 32 -6.22 -1.42 2.95
C GLU A 32 -7.08 -0.70 1.91
N ASN A 33 -8.07 0.07 2.36
CA ASN A 33 -8.96 0.83 1.48
C ASN A 33 -8.23 2.00 0.80
N ILE A 34 -7.39 2.72 1.55
CA ILE A 34 -6.58 3.84 1.04
C ILE A 34 -5.62 3.32 -0.05
N VAL A 35 -4.87 2.26 0.27
CA VAL A 35 -3.89 1.66 -0.63
C VAL A 35 -4.57 1.04 -1.85
N TYR A 36 -5.70 0.36 -1.66
CA TYR A 36 -6.52 -0.12 -2.79
C TYR A 36 -6.93 1.02 -3.71
N HIS A 37 -7.51 2.11 -3.20
CA HIS A 37 -7.96 3.20 -4.04
C HIS A 37 -6.80 3.90 -4.76
N TYR A 38 -5.65 4.01 -4.12
CA TYR A 38 -4.42 4.52 -4.75
C TYR A 38 -3.96 3.61 -5.88
N CYS A 39 -3.76 2.31 -5.60
CA CYS A 39 -3.30 1.32 -6.56
C CYS A 39 -4.26 1.14 -7.73
N ASN A 40 -5.57 1.15 -7.47
CA ASN A 40 -6.58 1.01 -8.50
C ASN A 40 -6.60 2.21 -9.45
N ARG A 41 -6.55 3.44 -8.92
CA ARG A 41 -6.56 4.65 -9.77
C ARG A 41 -5.29 4.83 -10.58
N LYS A 42 -4.14 4.43 -10.03
CA LYS A 42 -2.83 4.77 -10.59
C LYS A 42 -2.21 3.63 -11.39
N PHE A 43 -2.44 2.40 -10.96
CA PHE A 43 -1.79 1.21 -11.52
C PHE A 43 -2.77 0.20 -12.11
N ASP A 44 -4.08 0.48 -12.07
CA ASP A 44 -5.14 -0.45 -12.50
C ASP A 44 -5.06 -1.81 -11.79
N ILE A 45 -4.72 -1.78 -10.50
CA ILE A 45 -4.56 -2.96 -9.65
C ILE A 45 -5.84 -3.22 -8.85
N GLU A 46 -6.23 -4.48 -8.78
CA GLU A 46 -7.38 -4.92 -8.00
C GLU A 46 -7.07 -5.01 -6.51
N ARG A 47 -8.13 -5.01 -5.69
CA ARG A 47 -8.03 -5.02 -4.22
C ARG A 47 -7.10 -6.12 -3.71
N GLU A 48 -7.30 -7.36 -4.17
CA GLU A 48 -6.52 -8.50 -3.70
C GLU A 48 -5.02 -8.33 -3.94
N GLU A 49 -4.62 -7.86 -5.12
CA GLU A 49 -3.21 -7.59 -5.44
C GLU A 49 -2.68 -6.40 -4.60
N SER A 50 -3.45 -5.32 -4.46
CA SER A 50 -3.04 -4.15 -3.67
C SER A 50 -2.84 -4.47 -2.18
N THR A 51 -3.69 -5.33 -1.60
CA THR A 51 -3.57 -5.79 -0.21
C THR A 51 -2.33 -6.65 -0.03
N LYS A 52 -2.00 -7.51 -1.00
CA LYS A 52 -0.75 -8.30 -0.95
C LYS A 52 0.49 -7.40 -0.99
N PHE A 53 0.49 -6.37 -1.82
CA PHE A 53 1.59 -5.40 -1.86
C PHE A 53 1.73 -4.66 -0.53
N LEU A 54 0.61 -4.22 0.05
CA LEU A 54 0.59 -3.55 1.35
C LEU A 54 1.27 -4.39 2.43
N TYR A 55 0.80 -5.61 2.68
CA TYR A 55 1.36 -6.44 3.74
C TYR A 55 2.80 -6.84 3.49
N LYS A 56 3.18 -7.07 2.23
CA LYS A 56 4.58 -7.34 1.86
C LYS A 56 5.48 -6.15 2.19
N ILE A 57 5.02 -4.93 1.91
CA ILE A 57 5.77 -3.71 2.22
C ILE A 57 5.85 -3.52 3.73
N ILE A 58 4.74 -3.67 4.47
CA ILE A 58 4.74 -3.60 5.95
C ILE A 58 5.71 -4.62 6.55
N GLU A 59 5.76 -5.85 6.02
CA GLU A 59 6.69 -6.89 6.48
C GLU A 59 8.16 -6.53 6.21
N GLN A 60 8.45 -5.82 5.12
CA GLN A 60 9.80 -5.35 4.79
C GLN A 60 10.27 -4.15 5.62
N LEU A 61 9.33 -3.38 6.17
CA LEU A 61 9.59 -2.22 7.02
C LEU A 61 9.81 -2.58 8.50
N LYS A 62 9.48 -3.82 8.90
CA LYS A 62 9.76 -4.39 10.22
C LYS A 62 11.16 -4.98 10.31
#